data_AF-A0A359CCS2-F1
#
_entry.id   AF-A0A359CCS2-F1
#
_cell.length_a   1.000
_cell.length_b   1.000
_cell.length_c   1.000
_cell.angle_alpha   90.00
_cell.angle_beta   90.00
_cell.angle_gamma   90.00
#
_symmetry.space_group_name_H-M   'P 1'
#
loop_
_entity.id
_entity.type
_entity.pdbx_description
1 polymer ?
#
loop_
_entity_poly.entity_id
_entity_poly.type
_entity_poly.pdbx_seq_one_letter_code
_entity_poly.pdbx_strand_id
1 'polypeptide(L)'
;QIGRMAEGKPPRLVRKAAGKREIRKFRSPLFTPDFVARGKNAEGEAAALSIGMTLEKRAIEQFTALRRKVKGDAEADKVVADLIAWEQDHLKLLTRQYEQFREMYWEEARFWPF
;
A
#
# COMPACT_ATOMS: atom_id res chain seq x y z
N GLN A 1 53.93 30.18 -16.41
CA GLN A 1 52.99 30.52 -15.34
C GLN A 1 52.18 29.25 -15.03
N ILE A 2 52.39 28.67 -13.85
CA ILE A 2 51.74 27.44 -13.35
C ILE A 2 50.72 27.85 -12.28
N GLY A 3 49.60 27.14 -12.17
CA GLY A 3 48.79 27.05 -10.94
C GLY A 3 47.28 27.14 -11.19
N ARG A 4 46.60 26.02 -11.48
CA ARG A 4 45.95 25.10 -10.53
C ARG A 4 44.68 25.65 -9.85
N MET A 5 43.57 25.02 -10.24
CA MET A 5 42.47 24.50 -9.43
C MET A 5 41.80 25.47 -8.45
N ALA A 6 40.63 25.98 -8.83
CA ALA A 6 39.64 26.44 -7.87
C ALA A 6 38.88 25.21 -7.34
N GLU A 7 39.33 24.69 -6.20
CA GLU A 7 38.61 23.70 -5.40
C GLU A 7 37.29 24.30 -4.89
N GLY A 8 36.20 24.03 -5.59
CA GLY A 8 34.86 24.22 -5.04
C GLY A 8 34.65 23.21 -3.92
N LYS A 9 34.48 23.71 -2.69
CA LYS A 9 34.19 22.90 -1.49
C LYS A 9 33.08 21.89 -1.79
N PRO A 10 33.28 20.58 -1.54
CA PRO A 10 32.26 19.59 -1.88
C PRO A 10 30.98 19.86 -1.06
N PRO A 11 29.79 19.64 -1.64
CA PRO A 11 28.54 19.82 -0.93
C PRO A 11 28.53 18.88 0.28
N ARG A 12 28.40 19.45 1.48
CA ARG A 12 28.18 18.65 2.69
C ARG A 12 26.81 17.99 2.55
N LEU A 13 26.80 16.69 2.31
CA LEU A 13 25.63 15.83 2.50
C LEU A 13 25.28 15.87 3.99
N VAL A 14 24.39 16.79 4.36
CA VAL A 14 23.67 16.69 5.63
C VAL A 14 22.74 15.50 5.49
N ARG A 15 23.22 14.32 5.89
CA ARG A 15 22.35 13.18 6.15
C ARG A 15 21.39 13.60 7.26
N LYS A 16 20.22 14.12 6.91
CA LYS A 16 19.11 14.16 7.85
C LYS A 16 18.91 12.72 8.27
N ALA A 17 19.06 12.45 9.57
CA ALA A 17 18.81 11.15 10.14
C ALA A 17 17.49 10.63 9.57
N ALA A 18 17.55 9.46 8.91
CA ALA A 18 16.38 8.73 8.50
C ALA A 18 15.69 8.28 9.79
N GLY A 19 14.92 9.18 10.39
CA GLY A 19 14.00 8.83 11.46
C GLY A 19 13.14 7.72 10.89
N LYS A 20 13.14 6.57 11.58
CA LYS A 20 12.31 5.41 11.23
C LYS A 20 10.88 5.91 11.10
N ARG A 21 10.45 6.19 9.86
CA ARG A 21 9.04 6.46 9.56
C ARG A 21 8.39 5.10 9.61
N GLU A 22 7.92 4.76 10.79
CA GLU A 22 7.06 3.60 11.00
C GLU A 22 5.91 3.72 9.99
N ILE A 23 5.71 2.67 9.20
CA ILE A 23 4.60 2.62 8.24
C ILE A 23 3.33 2.74 9.07
N ARG A 24 2.61 3.85 8.91
CA ARG A 24 1.42 4.14 9.71
C ARG A 24 0.37 3.07 9.41
N LYS A 25 0.10 2.20 10.38
CA LYS A 25 -1.03 1.26 10.30
C LYS A 25 -2.32 2.05 10.16
N PHE A 26 -3.15 1.69 9.18
CA PHE A 26 -4.45 2.30 8.96
C PHE A 26 -5.37 1.95 10.15
N ARG A 27 -6.02 2.95 10.75
CA ARG A 27 -6.82 2.80 11.99
C ARG A 27 -8.32 3.10 11.83
N SER A 28 -8.75 3.65 10.70
CA SER A 28 -10.15 4.01 10.43
C SER A 28 -10.81 3.04 9.44
N PRO A 29 -12.14 2.98 9.35
CA PRO A 29 -12.82 2.36 8.22
C PRO A 29 -12.39 3.05 6.92
N LEU A 30 -12.29 2.29 5.81
CA LEU A 30 -11.93 2.86 4.51
C LEU A 30 -13.04 3.80 4.03
N PHE A 31 -14.30 3.41 4.26
CA PHE A 31 -15.47 4.22 3.95
C PHE A 31 -15.95 5.02 5.16
N THR A 32 -16.23 6.30 4.95
CA THR A 32 -16.82 7.14 5.98
C THR A 32 -18.33 6.87 6.14
N PRO A 33 -18.93 7.16 7.30
CA PRO A 33 -20.37 6.95 7.50
C PRO A 33 -21.26 7.63 6.45
N ASP A 34 -20.94 8.87 6.08
CA ASP A 34 -21.69 9.63 5.06
C ASP A 34 -21.50 9.08 3.64
N PHE A 35 -20.42 8.33 3.40
CA PHE A 35 -20.19 7.64 2.14
C PHE A 35 -21.11 6.42 2.03
N VAL A 36 -21.18 5.61 3.08
CA VAL A 36 -22.10 4.47 3.18
C VAL A 36 -23.56 4.90 2.98
N ALA A 37 -23.97 6.03 3.57
CA ALA A 37 -25.32 6.57 3.44
C ALA A 37 -25.72 7.00 2.01
N ARG A 38 -24.76 7.11 1.07
CA ARG A 38 -24.97 7.62 -0.30
C ARG A 38 -24.90 6.53 -1.38
N GLY A 39 -24.94 5.24 -1.01
CA GLY A 39 -24.61 4.02 -1.80
C GLY A 39 -25.16 3.80 -3.22
N LYS A 40 -25.76 4.79 -3.88
CA LYS A 40 -26.34 4.69 -5.23
C LYS A 40 -25.33 4.56 -6.39
N ASN A 41 -24.03 4.72 -6.15
CA ASN A 41 -22.97 4.64 -7.19
C ASN A 41 -22.09 3.38 -7.04
N ALA A 42 -22.70 2.25 -6.70
CA ALA A 42 -22.01 1.06 -6.23
C ALA A 42 -21.04 0.40 -7.22
N GLU A 43 -21.25 0.57 -8.52
CA GLU A 43 -20.46 -0.08 -9.57
C GLU A 43 -19.01 0.43 -9.61
N GLY A 44 -18.81 1.75 -9.49
CA GLY A 44 -17.48 2.36 -9.52
C GLY A 44 -16.64 2.00 -8.29
N GLU A 45 -17.29 1.87 -7.14
CA GLU A 45 -16.64 1.56 -5.86
C GLU A 45 -16.21 0.10 -5.80
N ALA A 46 -17.08 -0.82 -6.22
CA ALA A 46 -16.74 -2.24 -6.35
C ALA A 46 -15.59 -2.44 -7.35
N ALA A 47 -15.60 -1.71 -8.47
CA ALA A 47 -14.50 -1.74 -9.45
C ALA A 47 -13.18 -1.24 -8.85
N ALA A 48 -13.20 -0.11 -8.13
CA ALA A 48 -12.01 0.45 -7.48
C ALA A 48 -11.43 -0.51 -6.42
N LEU A 49 -12.28 -1.11 -5.57
CA LEU A 49 -11.85 -2.11 -4.59
C LEU A 49 -11.24 -3.34 -5.26
N SER A 50 -11.87 -3.86 -6.32
CA SER A 50 -11.39 -5.02 -7.08
C SER A 50 -10.03 -4.75 -7.76
N ILE A 51 -9.88 -3.56 -8.35
CA ILE A 51 -8.60 -3.11 -8.94
C ILE A 51 -7.54 -3.02 -7.84
N GLY A 52 -7.84 -2.38 -6.71
CA GLY A 52 -6.92 -2.29 -5.57
C GLY A 52 -6.46 -3.66 -5.10
N MET A 53 -7.39 -4.58 -4.84
CA MET A 53 -7.07 -5.96 -4.44
C MET A 53 -6.17 -6.68 -5.46
N THR A 54 -6.40 -6.45 -6.76
CA THR A 54 -5.55 -7.01 -7.83
C THR A 54 -4.14 -6.43 -7.79
N LEU A 55 -4.01 -5.12 -7.56
CA LEU A 55 -2.71 -4.46 -7.41
C LEU A 55 -1.95 -5.00 -6.20
N GLU A 56 -2.59 -5.13 -5.04
CA GLU A 56 -1.91 -5.63 -3.83
C GLU A 56 -1.42 -7.07 -3.99
N LYS A 57 -2.23 -7.95 -4.60
CA LYS A 57 -1.82 -9.33 -4.90
C LYS A 57 -0.57 -9.37 -5.78
N ARG A 58 -0.54 -8.57 -6.85
CA ARG A 58 0.61 -8.48 -7.75
C ARG A 58 1.84 -7.88 -7.06
N ALA A 59 1.67 -6.88 -6.20
CA ALA A 59 2.75 -6.30 -5.43
C ALA A 59 3.38 -7.33 -4.47
N ILE A 60 2.54 -8.10 -3.74
CA ILE A 60 3.00 -9.20 -2.87
C ILE A 60 3.81 -10.22 -3.67
N GLU A 61 3.34 -10.64 -4.84
CA GLU A 61 4.05 -11.58 -5.73
C GLU A 61 5.42 -11.01 -6.16
N GLN A 62 5.44 -9.76 -6.62
CA GLN A 62 6.65 -9.09 -7.08
C GLN A 62 7.67 -8.91 -5.96
N PHE A 63 7.25 -8.45 -4.78
CA PHE A 63 8.14 -8.29 -3.63
C PHE A 63 8.61 -9.64 -3.09
N THR A 64 7.78 -10.68 -3.12
CA THR A 64 8.22 -12.05 -2.79
C THR A 64 9.30 -12.54 -3.74
N ALA A 65 9.16 -12.28 -5.04
CA ALA A 65 10.18 -12.60 -6.03
C ALA A 65 11.47 -11.77 -5.83
N LEU A 66 11.33 -10.48 -5.50
CA LEU A 66 12.45 -9.60 -5.20
C LEU A 66 13.22 -10.04 -3.95
N ARG A 67 12.51 -10.49 -2.91
CA ARG A 67 13.11 -10.98 -1.65
C ARG A 67 14.11 -12.11 -1.91
N ARG A 68 13.80 -13.00 -2.86
CA ARG A 68 14.70 -14.10 -3.26
C ARG A 68 15.99 -13.58 -3.90
N LYS A 69 15.95 -12.43 -4.58
CA LYS A 69 17.09 -11.81 -5.27
C LYS A 69 18.01 -11.02 -4.34
N VAL A 70 17.48 -10.50 -3.24
CA VAL A 70 18.26 -9.73 -2.25
C VAL A 70 18.84 -10.62 -1.13
N LYS A 71 18.78 -11.94 -1.28
CA LYS A 71 19.30 -12.91 -0.31
C LYS A 71 20.80 -12.65 -0.05
N GLY A 72 21.14 -12.40 1.21
CA GLY A 72 22.51 -12.08 1.63
C GLY A 72 22.72 -10.61 2.00
N ASP A 73 21.78 -9.73 1.66
CA ASP A 73 21.71 -8.35 2.14
C ASP A 73 20.61 -8.24 3.20
N ALA A 74 21.00 -8.15 4.47
CA ALA A 74 20.07 -8.14 5.60
C ALA A 74 19.19 -6.87 5.64
N GLU A 75 19.72 -5.72 5.21
CA GLU A 75 18.96 -4.47 5.20
C GLU A 75 17.93 -4.49 4.06
N ALA A 76 18.33 -4.98 2.88
CA ALA A 76 17.40 -5.14 1.76
C ALA A 76 16.32 -6.20 2.05
N ASP A 77 16.66 -7.35 2.66
CA ASP A 77 15.67 -8.36 3.03
C ASP A 77 14.61 -7.78 3.97
N LYS A 78 15.04 -6.99 4.96
CA LYS A 78 14.14 -6.34 5.91
C LYS A 78 13.18 -5.39 5.21
N VAL A 79 13.69 -4.50 4.36
CA VAL A 79 12.84 -3.54 3.63
C VAL A 79 11.81 -4.26 2.76
N VAL A 80 12.22 -5.30 2.04
CA VAL A 80 11.30 -6.09 1.20
C VAL A 80 10.29 -6.86 2.05
N ALA A 81 10.69 -7.40 3.19
CA ALA A 81 9.78 -8.07 4.12
C ALA A 81 8.72 -7.10 4.69
N ASP A 82 9.13 -5.88 5.06
CA ASP A 82 8.23 -4.84 5.55
C ASP A 82 7.22 -4.42 4.46
N LEU A 83 7.64 -4.31 3.19
CA LEU A 83 6.76 -4.03 2.06
C LEU A 83 5.73 -5.17 1.84
N ILE A 84 6.17 -6.43 1.87
CA ILE A 84 5.25 -7.58 1.75
C ILE A 84 4.19 -7.55 2.84
N ALA A 85 4.60 -7.30 4.09
CA ALA A 85 3.68 -7.21 5.22
C ALA A 85 2.68 -6.05 5.05
N TRP A 86 3.14 -4.92 4.52
CA TRP A 86 2.30 -3.75 4.28
C TRP A 86 1.19 -4.03 3.25
N GLU A 87 1.54 -4.64 2.11
CA GLU A 87 0.53 -4.98 1.09
C GLU A 87 -0.41 -6.10 1.53
N GLN A 88 0.03 -7.01 2.40
CA GLN A 88 -0.85 -7.99 3.02
C GLN A 88 -1.91 -7.33 3.93
N ASP A 89 -1.51 -6.33 4.72
CA ASP A 89 -2.43 -5.56 5.55
C ASP A 89 -3.43 -4.77 4.69
N HIS A 90 -2.98 -4.17 3.58
CA HIS A 90 -3.86 -3.50 2.60
C HIS A 90 -4.85 -4.46 1.95
N LEU A 91 -4.37 -5.60 1.43
CA LEU A 91 -5.23 -6.58 0.80
C LEU A 91 -6.32 -7.07 1.76
N LYS A 92 -5.97 -7.30 3.02
CA LYS A 92 -6.91 -7.71 4.07
C LYS A 92 -7.97 -6.65 4.34
N LEU A 93 -7.58 -5.37 4.40
CA LEU A 93 -8.50 -4.26 4.58
C LEU A 93 -9.46 -4.14 3.38
N LEU A 94 -8.92 -4.12 2.16
CA LEU A 94 -9.71 -4.02 0.93
C LEU A 94 -10.70 -5.17 0.78
N THR A 95 -10.26 -6.41 1.08
CA THR A 95 -11.13 -7.59 1.05
C THR A 95 -12.29 -7.43 2.02
N ARG A 96 -12.02 -7.04 3.29
CA ARG A 96 -13.08 -6.81 4.27
C ARG A 96 -14.07 -5.74 3.81
N GLN A 97 -13.59 -4.66 3.21
CA GLN A 97 -14.44 -3.59 2.73
C GLN A 97 -15.31 -4.02 1.55
N TYR A 98 -14.75 -4.80 0.63
CA TYR A 98 -15.47 -5.36 -0.51
C TYR A 98 -16.60 -6.31 -0.06
N GLU A 99 -16.32 -7.16 0.92
CA GLU A 99 -17.32 -8.07 1.48
C GLU A 99 -18.47 -7.30 2.15
N GLN A 100 -18.15 -6.30 3.00
CA GLN A 100 -19.16 -5.44 3.62
C GLN A 100 -19.99 -4.69 2.57
N PHE A 101 -19.34 -4.19 1.52
CA PHE A 101 -20.00 -3.47 0.44
C PHE A 101 -20.96 -4.37 -0.36
N ARG A 102 -20.53 -5.61 -0.63
CA ARG A 102 -21.35 -6.63 -1.31
C ARG A 102 -22.57 -7.00 -0.47
N GLU A 103 -22.41 -7.20 0.83
CA GLU A 103 -23.51 -7.46 1.76
C GLU A 103 -24.53 -6.32 1.76
N MET A 104 -24.09 -5.07 1.87
CA MET A 104 -24.97 -3.89 1.78
C MET A 104 -25.77 -3.85 0.48
N TYR A 105 -25.12 -4.13 -0.65
CA TYR A 105 -25.79 -4.13 -1.96
C TYR A 105 -26.84 -5.23 -2.07
N TRP A 106 -26.57 -6.42 -1.54
CA TRP A 106 -27.53 -7.53 -1.52
C TRP A 106 -28.74 -7.26 -0.62
N GLU A 107 -28.51 -6.70 0.57
CA GLU A 107 -29.56 -6.26 1.48
C GLU A 107 -30.47 -5.19 0.84
N GLU A 108 -29.87 -4.17 0.21
CA GLU A 108 -30.63 -3.12 -0.49
C GLU A 108 -31.41 -3.65 -1.70
N ALA A 109 -30.83 -4.58 -2.46
CA ALA A 109 -31.48 -5.21 -3.60
C ALA A 109 -32.57 -6.23 -3.21
N ARG A 110 -32.78 -6.50 -1.92
CA ARG A 110 -33.61 -7.61 -1.39
C ARG A 110 -33.27 -8.97 -2.03
N PHE A 111 -32.02 -9.14 -2.44
CA PHE A 111 -31.57 -10.33 -3.14
C PHE A 111 -30.77 -11.20 -2.17
N TRP A 112 -31.25 -12.42 -1.94
CA TRP A 112 -30.55 -13.45 -1.18
C TRP A 112 -30.26 -14.63 -2.11
N PRO A 113 -29.01 -14.82 -2.58
CA PRO A 113 -28.64 -16.01 -3.31
C PRO A 113 -28.34 -17.10 -2.29
N PHE A 114 -29.37 -17.83 -1.87
CA PHE A 114 -29.19 -19.14 -1.25
C PHE A 114 -28.63 -20.13 -2.26
#